data_AF-A0A444J6I9-F1
#
_entry.id   AF-A0A444J6I9-F1
#
_cell.length_a   1.000
_cell.length_b   1.000
_cell.length_c   1.000
_cell.angle_alpha   90.00
_cell.angle_beta   90.00
_cell.angle_gamma   90.00
#
_symmetry.space_group_name_H-M   'P 1'
#
loop_
_entity.id
_entity.type
_entity.pdbx_description
1 polymer ?
#
loop_
_entity_poly.entity_id
_entity_poly.type
_entity_poly.pdbx_seq_one_letter_code
_entity_poly.pdbx_strand_id
1 'polypeptide(L)' 'MAELERRLRGRGTESPESLAVRLANAEKEMAAADNYHHLIVNDELEQAVRDLQAIIAAEQQRRNTA' A
#
# COMPACT_ATOMS: atom_id res chain seq x y z
N MET A 1 7.90 -7.11 6.01
CA MET A 1 7.34 -8.48 6.03
C MET A 1 6.77 -8.90 7.38
N ALA A 2 7.56 -8.92 8.47
CA ALA A 2 7.10 -9.38 9.79
C ALA A 2 5.85 -8.64 10.35
N GLU A 3 5.75 -7.32 10.15
CA GLU A 3 4.59 -6.53 10.59
C GLU A 3 3.32 -6.83 9.78
N LEU A 4 3.45 -7.01 8.46
CA LEU A 4 2.33 -7.35 7.58
C LEU A 4 1.77 -8.73 7.94
N GLU A 5 2.65 -9.72 8.16
CA GLU A 5 2.25 -11.05 8.60
C GLU A 5 1.53 -11.01 9.97
N ARG A 6 2.03 -10.22 10.92
CA ARG A 6 1.36 -10.04 12.24
C ARG A 6 -0.05 -9.48 12.08
N ARG A 7 -0.23 -8.46 11.23
CA ARG A 7 -1.55 -7.83 10.96
C ARG A 7 -2.51 -8.79 10.27
N LEU A 8 -2.04 -9.57 9.28
CA LEU A 8 -2.88 -10.52 8.55
C LEU A 8 -3.31 -11.70 9.45
N ARG A 9 -2.40 -12.26 10.24
CA ARG A 9 -2.73 -13.28 11.24
C ARG A 9 -3.69 -12.75 12.32
N GLY A 10 -3.54 -11.50 12.73
CA GLY A 10 -4.41 -10.84 13.70
C GLY A 10 -5.86 -10.64 13.24
N ARG A 11 -6.14 -10.67 11.92
CA ARG A 11 -7.50 -10.56 11.39
C ARG A 11 -8.33 -11.83 11.55
N GLY A 12 -7.69 -12.99 11.76
CA GLY A 12 -8.36 -14.27 12.02
C GLY A 12 -9.23 -14.82 10.87
N THR A 13 -9.25 -14.16 9.71
CA THR A 13 -10.12 -14.47 8.57
C THR A 13 -9.38 -15.10 7.38
N GLU A 14 -8.07 -15.33 7.49
CA GLU A 14 -7.25 -15.86 6.40
C GLU A 14 -6.74 -17.27 6.70
N SER A 15 -6.88 -18.17 5.72
CA SER A 15 -6.26 -19.48 5.76
C SER A 15 -4.72 -19.36 5.60
N PRO A 16 -3.94 -20.34 6.09
CA PRO A 16 -2.47 -20.35 5.92
C PRO A 16 -2.02 -20.21 4.45
N GLU A 17 -2.80 -20.79 3.52
CA GLU A 17 -2.54 -20.74 2.08
C GLU A 17 -2.78 -19.33 1.51
N SER A 18 -3.88 -18.67 1.91
CA SER A 18 -4.19 -17.28 1.50
C SER A 18 -3.14 -16.30 2.02
N LEU A 19 -2.68 -16.51 3.26
CA LEU A 19 -1.62 -15.71 3.88
C LEU A 19 -0.30 -15.82 3.09
N ALA A 20 0.10 -17.04 2.71
CA ALA A 20 1.33 -17.27 1.95
C ALA A 20 1.27 -16.58 0.57
N VAL A 21 0.14 -16.67 -0.14
CA VAL A 21 -0.07 -15.97 -1.41
C VAL A 21 0.02 -14.46 -1.23
N ARG A 22 -0.59 -13.91 -0.18
CA ARG A 22 -0.56 -12.48 0.11
C ARG A 22 0.84 -11.97 0.45
N LEU A 23 1.61 -12.72 1.25
CA LEU A 23 2.99 -12.35 1.57
C LEU A 23 3.88 -12.40 0.32
N ALA A 24 3.75 -13.43 -0.51
CA ALA A 24 4.49 -13.52 -1.76
C ALA A 24 4.13 -12.39 -2.75
N ASN A 25 2.86 -11.98 -2.80
CA ASN A 25 2.43 -10.83 -3.60
C ASN A 25 2.98 -9.52 -3.04
N ALA A 26 2.96 -9.34 -1.71
CA ALA A 26 3.53 -8.15 -1.07
C ALA A 26 5.03 -7.99 -1.35
N GLU A 27 5.80 -9.09 -1.39
CA GLU A 27 7.21 -9.04 -1.78
C GLU A 27 7.41 -8.59 -3.23
N LYS A 28 6.58 -9.10 -4.15
CA LYS A 28 6.61 -8.69 -5.56
C LYS A 28 6.20 -7.23 -5.74
N GLU A 29 5.18 -6.79 -5.02
CA GLU A 29 4.71 -5.40 -5.05
C GLU A 29 5.75 -4.44 -4.47
N MET A 30 6.43 -4.83 -3.37
CA MET A 30 7.56 -4.07 -2.83
C MET A 30 8.72 -3.97 -3.81
N ALA A 31 9.03 -5.05 -4.55
CA ALA A 31 10.06 -5.01 -5.60
C ALA A 31 9.67 -4.13 -6.80
N ALA A 32 8.36 -3.92 -7.01
CA ALA A 32 7.83 -3.05 -8.04
C ALA A 32 7.53 -1.62 -7.52
N ALA A 33 7.85 -1.30 -6.27
CA ALA A 33 7.56 0.01 -5.67
C ALA A 33 8.17 1.17 -6.46
N ASP A 34 9.35 0.96 -7.05
CA ASP A 34 10.04 1.95 -7.89
C ASP A 34 9.29 2.29 -9.19
N ASN A 35 8.29 1.50 -9.58
CA ASN A 35 7.44 1.76 -10.75
C ASN A 35 6.26 2.69 -10.45
N TYR A 36 6.07 3.08 -9.19
CA TYR A 36 4.97 3.96 -8.78
C TYR A 36 5.50 5.34 -8.40
N HIS A 37 4.74 6.37 -8.77
CA HIS A 37 5.13 7.77 -8.51
C HIS A 37 5.01 8.15 -7.03
N HIS A 38 4.15 7.47 -6.27
CA HIS A 38 3.85 7.78 -4.87
C HIS A 38 3.64 6.49 -4.07
N LEU A 39 4.06 6.52 -2.80
CA LEU A 39 3.86 5.44 -1.83
C LEU A 39 3.04 5.97 -0.65
N ILE A 40 1.99 5.24 -0.26
CA ILE A 40 1.15 5.59 0.90
C ILE A 40 1.23 4.46 1.93
N VAL A 41 1.65 4.80 3.15
CA VAL A 41 1.70 3.85 4.28
C VAL A 41 0.36 3.89 5.01
N ASN A 42 -0.40 2.79 4.93
CA ASN A 42 -1.70 2.68 5.59
C ASN A 42 -1.56 2.15 7.03
N ASP A 43 -1.00 2.98 7.91
CA ASP A 43 -0.92 2.70 9.36
C ASP A 43 -2.12 3.27 10.12
N GLU A 44 -2.49 4.52 9.84
CA GLU A 44 -3.69 5.17 10.36
C GLU A 44 -4.58 5.59 9.20
N LEU A 45 -5.83 5.10 9.17
CA LEU A 45 -6.74 5.29 8.04
C LEU A 45 -6.94 6.78 7.72
N GLU A 46 -7.14 7.61 8.74
CA GLU A 46 -7.37 9.04 8.55
C GLU A 46 -6.15 9.74 7.93
N GLN A 47 -4.94 9.32 8.33
CA GLN A 47 -3.70 9.86 7.76
C GLN A 47 -3.52 9.40 6.32
N ALA A 48 -3.73 8.12 6.03
CA ALA A 48 -3.63 7.58 4.67
C ALA A 48 -4.61 8.26 3.69
N VAL A 49 -5.82 8.59 4.16
CA VAL A 49 -6.81 9.35 3.37
C VAL A 49 -6.33 10.78 3.11
N ARG A 50 -5.76 11.46 4.11
CA ARG A 50 -5.20 12.80 3.92
C ARG A 50 -4.04 12.79 2.93
N ASP A 51 -3.14 11.83 3.03
CA ASP A 51 -1.99 11.70 2.13
C ASP A 51 -2.45 11.44 0.69
N LEU A 52 -3.44 10.57 0.50
CA LEU A 52 -4.05 10.32 -0.80
C LEU A 52 -4.68 11.58 -1.40
N GLN A 53 -5.45 12.33 -0.62
CA GLN A 53 -6.06 13.58 -1.06
C GLN A 53 -5.00 14.62 -1.48
N ALA A 54 -3.91 14.72 -0.72
CA ALA A 54 -2.80 15.61 -1.04
C ALA A 54 -2.12 15.24 -2.36
N ILE A 55 -1.88 13.94 -2.61
CA ILE A 55 -1.32 13.44 -3.86
C ILE A 55 -2.23 13.79 -5.05
N ILE A 56 -3.54 13.53 -4.95
CA ILE A 56 -4.49 13.85 -6.01
C ILE A 56 -4.49 15.34 -6.33
N ALA A 57 -4.51 16.20 -5.30
CA ALA A 57 -4.47 17.65 -5.47
C ALA A 57 -3.16 18.12 -6.14
N ALA A 58 -2.02 17.54 -5.74
CA ALA A 58 -0.73 17.83 -6.34
C ALA A 58 -0.65 17.42 -7.82
N GLU A 59 -1.18 16.24 -8.17
CA GLU A 59 -1.25 15.78 -9.56
C GLU A 59 -2.20 16.64 -10.41
N GLN A 60 -3.31 17.14 -9.85
CA GLN A 60 -4.21 18.06 -10.56
C GLN A 60 -3.58 19.44 -10.81
N GLN A 61 -2.69 19.89 -9.93
CA GLN A 61 -1.96 21.17 -10.07
C GLN A 61 -0.71 21.05 -10.93
N ARG A 62 -0.24 19.83 -11.19
CA ARG A 62 0.78 19.55 -12.20
C ARG A 62 0.19 19.91 -13.56
N ARG A 63 0.60 21.07 -14.10
CA ARG A 63 0.26 21.43 -15.48
C ARG A 63 0.73 20.29 -16.38
N ASN A 64 -0.21 19.61 -17.05
CA ASN A 64 0.09 18.83 -18.25
C ASN A 64 0.67 19.79 -19.29
N THR A 65 2.00 19.91 -19.28
CA THR A 65 2.76 20.44 -20.40
C THR A 65 3.10 19.24 -21.25
N ALA A 66 2.11 18.80 -22.04
CA ALA A 66 2.33 18.04 -23.26
C ALA A 66 2.18 19.00 -24.43
#